data_AF-A0A5N7ZSX7-F1
#
_entry.id   AF-A0A5N7ZSX7-F1
#
_cell.length_a   1.000
_cell.length_b   1.000
_cell.length_c   1.000
_cell.angle_alpha   90.00
_cell.angle_beta   90.00
_cell.angle_gamma   90.00
#
_symmetry.space_group_name_H-M   'P 1'
#
loop_
_entity.id
_entity.type
_entity.pdbx_description
1 polymer ?
#
loop_
_entity_poly.entity_id
_entity_poly.type
_entity_poly.pdbx_seq_one_letter_code
_entity_poly.pdbx_strand_id
1 'polypeptide(L)'
;MKLATWNVNSLNVRLQQVLDWLAANPVEVLCIQELKLTDDKFPEAAFKEAGYHAVWAGQKTYNGVAIISRMPGTSMVRNIPGYEDPQQRVLALTFPSPEGDVRV
;
A
#
# COMPACT_ATOMS: atom_id res chain seq x y z
N MET A 1 14.67 -8.96 1.92
CA MET A 1 13.47 -8.14 1.72
C MET A 1 12.89 -7.76 3.08
N LYS A 2 12.91 -6.47 3.47
CA LYS A 2 12.25 -6.00 4.70
C LYS A 2 10.84 -5.51 4.38
N LEU A 3 9.86 -6.12 5.04
CA LEU A 3 8.46 -5.74 4.95
C LEU A 3 7.99 -5.13 6.28
N ALA A 4 7.09 -4.15 6.19
CA ALA A 4 6.37 -3.61 7.32
C ALA A 4 4.87 -3.55 7.02
N THR A 5 4.07 -3.51 8.07
CA THR A 5 2.62 -3.32 7.96
C THR A 5 2.17 -2.27 8.97
N TRP A 6 1.23 -1.41 8.56
CA TRP A 6 0.68 -0.39 9.43
C TRP A 6 -0.78 -0.10 9.08
N ASN A 7 -1.67 -0.35 10.04
CA ASN A 7 -3.00 0.24 10.04
C ASN A 7 -2.90 1.71 10.48
N VAL A 8 -3.04 2.63 9.53
CA VAL A 8 -2.84 4.07 9.76
C VAL A 8 -4.11 4.78 10.25
N ASN A 9 -5.26 4.11 10.21
CA ASN A 9 -6.55 4.67 10.60
C ASN A 9 -6.82 6.06 9.96
N SER A 10 -6.85 6.13 8.63
CA SER A 10 -6.94 7.31 7.75
C SER A 10 -5.59 7.87 7.31
N LEU A 11 -5.20 7.53 6.07
CA LEU A 11 -3.93 7.95 5.49
C LEU A 11 -3.83 9.47 5.35
N ASN A 12 -4.88 10.18 4.93
CA ASN A 12 -4.82 11.63 4.78
C ASN A 12 -4.45 12.37 6.07
N VAL A 13 -4.91 11.87 7.22
CA VAL A 13 -4.58 12.46 8.52
C VAL A 13 -3.15 12.09 8.96
N ARG A 14 -2.65 10.92 8.56
CA ARG A 14 -1.35 10.37 8.99
C ARG A 14 -0.26 10.47 7.92
N LEU A 15 -0.51 11.09 6.77
CA LEU A 15 0.38 11.03 5.60
C LEU A 15 1.81 11.47 5.97
N GLN A 16 1.95 12.61 6.65
CA GLN A 16 3.27 13.07 7.06
C GLN A 16 3.97 12.10 8.02
N GLN A 17 3.23 11.50 8.97
CA GLN A 17 3.78 10.50 9.89
C GLN A 17 4.27 9.25 9.15
N VAL A 18 3.55 8.82 8.12
CA VAL A 18 3.96 7.70 7.27
C VAL A 18 5.23 8.04 6.49
N LEU A 19 5.30 9.24 5.90
CA LEU A 19 6.48 9.69 5.14
C LEU A 19 7.71 9.84 6.04
N ASP A 20 7.56 10.48 7.20
CA ASP A 20 8.62 10.64 8.19
C ASP A 20 9.11 9.27 8.69
N TRP A 21 8.19 8.34 8.94
CA TRP A 21 8.52 6.99 9.35
C TRP A 21 9.27 6.23 8.26
N LEU A 22 8.86 6.32 6.99
CA LEU A 22 9.57 5.71 5.85
C LEU A 22 10.97 6.29 5.67
N ALA A 23 11.15 7.60 5.88
CA ALA A 23 12.44 8.25 5.81
C ALA A 23 13.38 7.76 6.92
N ALA A 24 12.87 7.64 8.15
CA ALA A 24 13.64 7.14 9.30
C ALA A 24 13.84 5.62 9.27
N ASN A 25 12.91 4.87 8.65
CA ASN A 25 12.87 3.41 8.63
C ASN A 25 12.68 2.92 7.19
N PRO A 26 13.74 2.98 6.37
CA PRO A 26 13.65 2.49 5.00
C PRO A 26 13.33 0.99 4.98
N VAL A 27 12.17 0.65 4.44
CA VAL A 27 11.72 -0.71 4.13
C VAL A 27 11.53 -0.86 2.62
N GLU A 28 11.69 -2.07 2.09
CA GLU A 28 11.42 -2.35 0.68
C GLU A 28 9.93 -2.29 0.37
N VAL A 29 9.08 -2.75 1.30
CA VAL A 29 7.62 -2.76 1.16
C VAL A 29 6.94 -2.38 2.48
N LEU A 30 5.97 -1.47 2.42
CA LEU A 30 5.05 -1.11 3.50
C LEU A 30 3.61 -1.39 3.06
N CYS A 31 2.93 -2.30 3.76
CA CYS A 31 1.49 -2.54 3.60
C CYS A 31 0.71 -1.62 4.52
N ILE A 32 -0.22 -0.84 3.98
CA ILE A 32 -1.05 0.10 4.72
C ILE A 32 -2.49 -0.40 4.75
N GLN A 33 -3.13 -0.32 5.93
CA GLN A 33 -4.57 -0.58 6.09
C GLN A 33 -5.30 0.66 6.62
N GLU A 34 -6.61 0.67 6.41
CA GLU A 34 -7.52 1.77 6.77
C GLU A 34 -7.14 3.09 6.11
N LEU A 35 -6.99 3.11 4.78
CA LEU A 35 -6.78 4.36 4.04
C LEU A 35 -7.91 5.38 4.28
N LYS A 36 -9.17 4.90 4.34
CA LYS A 36 -10.40 5.70 4.51
C LYS A 36 -10.56 6.83 3.50
N LEU A 37 -10.10 6.60 2.27
CA LEU A 37 -10.18 7.51 1.14
C LEU A 37 -10.48 6.74 -0.15
N THR A 38 -11.07 7.40 -1.13
CA THR A 38 -11.38 6.85 -2.46
C THR A 38 -10.14 6.87 -3.36
N ASP A 39 -10.14 6.05 -4.41
CA ASP A 39 -8.99 5.90 -5.31
C ASP A 39 -8.48 7.23 -5.89
N ASP A 40 -9.40 8.13 -6.26
CA ASP A 40 -9.11 9.47 -6.81
C ASP A 40 -8.42 10.43 -5.82
N LYS A 41 -8.40 10.08 -4.52
CA LYS A 41 -7.84 10.91 -3.45
C LYS A 41 -6.54 10.36 -2.89
N PHE A 42 -6.01 9.26 -3.44
CA PHE A 42 -4.79 8.68 -2.93
C PHE A 42 -3.59 9.60 -3.21
N PRO A 43 -2.71 9.88 -2.23
CA PRO A 43 -1.63 10.85 -2.38
C PRO A 43 -0.39 10.22 -3.07
N GLU A 44 -0.56 9.68 -4.27
CA GLU A 44 0.50 9.00 -5.03
C GLU A 44 1.75 9.88 -5.21
N ALA A 45 1.56 11.15 -5.55
CA ALA A 45 2.65 12.10 -5.79
C ALA A 45 3.59 12.22 -4.58
N ALA A 46 3.05 12.24 -3.36
CA ALA A 46 3.85 12.36 -2.14
C ALA A 46 4.75 11.13 -1.93
N PHE A 47 4.26 9.92 -2.20
CA PHE A 47 5.08 8.71 -2.15
C PHE A 47 6.12 8.68 -3.27
N LYS A 48 5.74 9.11 -4.47
CA LYS A 48 6.66 9.20 -5.62
C LYS A 48 7.81 10.17 -5.35
N GLU A 49 7.53 11.34 -4.79
CA GLU A 49 8.53 12.33 -4.36
C GLU A 49 9.45 11.77 -3.27
N ALA A 50 8.93 10.92 -2.37
CA ALA A 50 9.72 10.19 -1.38
C ALA A 50 10.50 9.00 -1.95
N GLY A 51 10.44 8.73 -3.27
CA GLY A 51 11.15 7.64 -3.93
C GLY A 51 10.46 6.27 -3.83
N TYR A 52 9.15 6.25 -3.61
CA TYR A 52 8.35 5.05 -3.50
C TYR A 52 7.30 4.95 -4.62
N HIS A 53 7.03 3.72 -5.06
CA HIS A 53 5.86 3.35 -5.83
C HIS A 53 4.70 3.04 -4.88
N ALA A 54 3.47 3.22 -5.36
CA ALA A 54 2.28 2.88 -4.60
C ALA A 54 1.27 2.18 -5.49
N VAL A 55 0.57 1.19 -4.93
CA VAL A 55 -0.64 0.60 -5.50
C VAL A 55 -1.67 0.54 -4.39
N TRP A 56 -2.92 0.87 -4.69
CA TRP A 56 -3.95 1.01 -3.67
C TRP A 56 -5.32 0.53 -4.15
N ALA A 57 -6.17 0.28 -3.17
CA ALA A 57 -7.58 0.03 -3.32
C ALA A 57 -8.31 0.81 -2.23
N GLY A 58 -8.93 1.92 -2.61
CA GLY A 58 -9.56 2.91 -1.73
C GLY A 58 -11.08 2.79 -1.69
N GLN A 59 -11.65 3.14 -0.54
CA GLN A 59 -13.08 3.19 -0.27
C GLN A 59 -13.40 4.40 0.61
N LYS A 60 -14.53 5.07 0.34
CA LYS A 60 -14.96 6.23 1.13
C LYS A 60 -15.26 5.82 2.58
N THR A 61 -14.80 6.62 3.54
CA THR A 61 -15.08 6.52 4.99
C THR A 61 -14.44 5.32 5.71
N TYR A 62 -14.46 4.13 5.11
CA TYR A 62 -14.05 2.87 5.72
C TYR A 62 -12.96 2.18 4.90
N ASN A 63 -12.30 1.18 5.51
CA ASN A 63 -11.36 0.27 4.85
C ASN A 63 -10.28 0.99 4.03
N GLY A 64 -9.89 0.37 2.92
CA GLY A 64 -8.84 0.81 2.03
C GLY A 64 -7.50 0.22 2.41
N VAL A 65 -6.77 -0.26 1.40
CA VAL A 65 -5.44 -0.85 1.54
C VAL A 65 -4.49 -0.32 0.48
N ALA A 66 -3.21 -0.21 0.81
CA ALA A 66 -2.16 0.13 -0.14
C ALA A 66 -0.89 -0.68 0.12
N ILE A 67 -0.11 -0.88 -0.93
CA ILE A 67 1.25 -1.41 -0.87
C ILE A 67 2.17 -0.31 -1.41
N ILE A 68 3.05 0.18 -0.55
CA ILE A 68 4.07 1.19 -0.86
C ILE A 68 5.41 0.47 -1.00
N SER A 69 6.15 0.66 -2.08
CA SER A 69 7.35 -0.14 -2.37
C SER A 69 8.46 0.65 -3.05
N ARG A 70 9.72 0.28 -2.82
CA ARG A 70 10.88 0.93 -3.47
C ARG A 70 11.03 0.61 -4.95
N MET A 71 10.39 -0.46 -5.40
CA MET A 71 10.39 -0.90 -6.80
C MET A 71 8.95 -1.19 -7.25
N PRO A 72 8.66 -1.15 -8.56
CA PRO A 72 7.33 -1.50 -9.05
C PRO A 72 7.06 -3.00 -8.83
N GLY A 73 5.90 -3.32 -8.25
CA GLY A 73 5.42 -4.69 -8.14
C GLY A 73 4.65 -5.11 -9.39
N THR A 74 4.47 -6.42 -9.56
CA THR A 74 3.74 -7.02 -10.69
C THR A 74 2.53 -7.84 -10.22
N SER A 75 1.74 -8.33 -11.18
CA SER A 75 0.63 -9.26 -10.91
C SER A 75 -0.37 -8.75 -9.88
N MET A 76 -0.71 -7.46 -9.94
CA MET A 76 -1.64 -6.84 -9.00
C MET A 76 -2.98 -7.61 -8.96
N VAL A 77 -3.42 -7.98 -7.75
CA VAL A 77 -4.77 -8.50 -7.51
C VAL A 77 -5.45 -7.63 -6.48
N ARG A 78 -6.63 -7.11 -6.84
CA ARG A 78 -7.52 -6.35 -5.97
C ARG A 78 -8.66 -7.26 -5.53
N ASN A 79 -8.96 -7.26 -4.24
CA ASN A 79 -9.95 -8.13 -3.59
C ASN A 79 -9.65 -9.64 -3.76
N ILE A 80 -10.56 -10.50 -3.31
CA ILE A 80 -10.41 -11.96 -3.36
C ILE A 80 -11.02 -12.48 -4.67
N PRO A 81 -10.23 -13.07 -5.59
CA PRO A 81 -10.76 -13.63 -6.83
C PRO A 81 -11.81 -14.71 -6.57
N GLY A 82 -12.93 -14.66 -7.30
CA GLY A 82 -14.03 -15.61 -7.14
C GLY A 82 -14.91 -15.39 -5.90
N TYR A 83 -14.66 -14.33 -5.12
CA TYR A 83 -15.49 -13.94 -3.99
C TYR A 83 -15.98 -12.50 -4.16
N GLU A 84 -17.30 -12.33 -4.30
CA GLU A 84 -17.90 -11.02 -4.49
C GLU A 84 -17.99 -10.26 -3.16
N ASP A 85 -17.09 -9.30 -2.97
CA ASP A 85 -17.11 -8.37 -1.84
C ASP A 85 -16.77 -6.95 -2.33
N PRO A 86 -17.66 -5.97 -2.14
CA PRO A 86 -17.37 -4.59 -2.51
C PRO A 86 -16.33 -3.92 -1.60
N GLN A 87 -16.00 -4.52 -0.45
CA GLN A 87 -15.12 -3.92 0.54
C GLN A 87 -13.65 -3.99 0.11
N GLN A 88 -12.96 -2.85 0.23
CA GLN A 88 -11.58 -2.71 -0.22
C GLN A 88 -10.63 -3.12 0.91
N ARG A 89 -10.43 -4.43 1.07
CA ARG A 89 -9.70 -5.03 2.20
C ARG A 89 -8.47 -5.85 1.80
N VAL A 90 -8.38 -6.25 0.54
CA VAL A 90 -7.31 -7.14 0.06
C VAL A 90 -6.69 -6.53 -1.19
N LEU A 91 -5.37 -6.44 -1.17
CA LEU A 91 -4.54 -6.07 -2.30
C LEU A 91 -3.29 -6.92 -2.23
N ALA A 92 -2.87 -7.46 -3.36
CA ALA A 92 -1.66 -8.26 -3.42
C ALA A 92 -0.80 -7.92 -4.64
N LEU A 93 0.51 -7.94 -4.47
CA LEU A 93 1.54 -7.64 -5.47
C LEU A 93 2.69 -8.63 -5.36
N THR A 94 3.33 -8.90 -6.49
CA THR A 94 4.53 -9.76 -6.55
C THR A 94 5.77 -8.90 -6.71
N PHE A 95 6.80 -9.20 -5.93
CA PHE A 95 8.10 -8.55 -5.99
C PHE A 95 9.20 -9.60 -6.15
N PRO A 96 10.20 -9.39 -7.02
CA PRO A 96 11.33 -10.29 -7.11
C PRO A 96 12.21 -10.16 -5.86
N SER A 97 12.81 -11.27 -5.44
CA SER A 97 13.83 -11.30 -4.39
C SER A 97 14.93 -12.30 -4.72
N PRO A 98 16.11 -12.23 -4.06
CA PRO A 98 17.19 -13.20 -4.27
C PRO A 98 16.79 -14.67 -4.03
N GLU A 99 15.76 -14.91 -3.22
CA GLU A 99 15.26 -16.24 -2.86
C GLU A 99 14.08 -16.69 -3.75
N GLY A 100 13.69 -15.87 -4.71
CA GLY A 100 12.51 -16.06 -5.55
C GLY A 100 11.47 -14.95 -5.38
N ASP A 101 10.42 -15.01 -6.19
CA ASP A 101 9.34 -14.03 -6.14
C ASP A 101 8.56 -14.13 -4.83
N VAL A 102 8.33 -12.97 -4.19
CA VAL A 102 7.55 -12.83 -2.97
C VAL A 102 6.20 -12.24 -3.31
N ARG A 103 5.13 -12.94 -2.93
CA ARG A 103 3.76 -12.42 -2.97
C ARG A 103 3.46 -11.71 -1.66
N VAL A 104 3.22 -10.41 -1.75
CA VAL A 104 2.83 -9.53 -0.63
C VAL A 104 1.35 -9.23 -0.72
#